data_AF-A0A9W6RXM5-F1
#
_entry.id   AF-A0A9W6RXM5-F1
#
_cell.length_a   1.000
_cell.length_b   1.000
_cell.length_c   1.000
_cell.angle_alpha   90.00
_cell.angle_beta   90.00
_cell.angle_gamma   90.00
#
_symmetry.space_group_name_H-M   'P 1'
#
loop_
_entity.id
_entity.type
_entity.pdbx_description
1 polymer ?
#
loop_
_entity_poly.entity_id
_entity_poly.type
_entity_poly.pdbx_seq_one_letter_code
_entity_poly.pdbx_strand_id
1 'polypeptide(L)'
;MTTETTNDVLSASRGRRLPSATPGARVRGSAARWKRLLNQRILLTAARAAPCPPGLEPAEAAALPVNGLTAWQALEMLGLGRGQRLLVTNGARATGSLAVQLAAAMGVEVTATASAYAADRAFTRVASGRAGGRKVVLIR
;
A
#
# COMPACT_ATOMS: atom_id res chain seq x y z
N MET A 1 4.24 -1.45 15.48
CA MET A 1 3.01 -1.30 14.67
C MET A 1 2.95 0.16 14.22
N THR A 2 2.99 0.45 12.92
CA THR A 2 3.05 1.82 12.36
C THR A 2 1.69 2.15 11.73
N THR A 3 1.19 3.37 11.92
CA THR A 3 -0.08 3.85 11.34
C THR A 3 0.17 5.07 10.49
N GLU A 4 -0.74 5.35 9.56
CA GLU A 4 -0.55 6.39 8.57
C GLU A 4 -1.87 7.06 8.20
N THR A 5 -1.74 8.28 7.68
CA THR A 5 -2.86 9.14 7.29
C THR A 5 -2.46 10.02 6.10
N THR A 6 -3.46 10.47 5.36
CA THR A 6 -3.31 11.55 4.36
C THR A 6 -4.01 12.77 4.91
N ASN A 7 -3.33 13.92 4.89
CA ASN A 7 -3.88 15.19 5.36
C ASN A 7 -3.36 16.33 4.49
N ASP A 8 -4.07 17.45 4.46
CA ASP A 8 -3.55 18.66 3.84
C ASP A 8 -2.54 19.37 4.76
N VAL A 9 -1.52 19.99 4.17
CA VAL A 9 -0.60 20.85 4.93
C VAL A 9 -1.31 22.16 5.28
N LEU A 10 -1.81 22.24 6.51
CA LEU A 10 -2.50 23.43 7.04
C LEU A 10 -1.53 24.57 7.38
N SER A 11 -0.34 24.24 7.90
CA SER A 11 0.73 25.20 8.17
C SER A 11 2.08 24.49 8.25
N ALA A 12 3.14 25.17 7.85
CA ALA A 12 4.52 24.70 8.00
C ALA A 12 5.34 25.78 8.71
N SER A 13 5.90 25.48 9.88
CA SER A 13 6.88 26.37 10.52
C SER A 13 8.26 26.14 9.89
N ARG A 14 9.04 27.22 9.69
CA ARG A 14 10.35 27.21 9.02
C ARG A 14 11.40 26.45 9.84
N GLY A 15 11.41 25.12 9.73
CA GLY A 15 12.51 24.26 10.13
C GLY A 15 13.06 23.53 8.91
N ARG A 16 14.23 23.98 8.41
CA ARG A 16 15.04 23.43 7.29
C ARG A 16 14.24 22.89 6.07
N ARG A 17 14.00 23.82 5.11
CA ARG A 17 13.47 23.67 3.73
C ARG A 17 13.10 22.25 3.24
N LEU A 18 11.82 22.06 2.92
CA LEU A 18 11.35 21.17 1.84
C LEU A 18 10.89 22.05 0.65
N PRO A 19 11.24 21.73 -0.61
CA PRO A 19 10.70 22.42 -1.80
C PRO A 19 9.20 22.18 -2.05
N SER A 20 8.60 21.15 -1.44
CA SER A 20 7.24 20.65 -1.73
C SER A 20 6.22 20.85 -0.61
N ALA A 21 6.60 21.47 0.51
CA ALA A 21 5.72 21.70 1.67
C ALA A 21 5.16 23.13 1.67
N THR A 22 4.47 23.51 0.59
CA THR A 22 3.71 24.76 0.53
C THR A 22 2.38 24.58 1.26
N PRO A 23 1.88 25.55 2.04
CA PRO A 23 0.51 25.51 2.54
C PRO A 23 -0.48 25.21 1.39
N GLY A 24 -1.35 24.21 1.59
CA GLY A 24 -2.27 23.71 0.55
C GLY A 24 -1.75 22.53 -0.29
N ALA A 25 -0.49 22.10 -0.13
CA ALA A 25 -0.01 20.86 -0.73
C ALA A 25 -0.60 19.63 0.01
N ARG A 26 -1.05 18.64 -0.76
CA ARG A 26 -1.48 17.34 -0.23
C ARG A 26 -0.27 16.49 0.11
N VAL A 27 -0.11 16.17 1.39
CA VAL A 27 1.05 15.42 1.88
C VAL A 27 0.59 14.28 2.76
N ARG A 28 1.29 13.17 2.60
CA ARG A 28 1.04 11.95 3.32
C ARG A 28 1.97 11.81 4.51
N GLY A 29 1.45 11.35 5.65
CA GLY A 29 2.19 11.26 6.90
C GLY A 29 2.30 9.86 7.49
N SER A 30 3.48 9.53 8.02
CA SER A 30 3.69 8.34 8.86
C SER A 30 4.01 8.76 10.31
N ALA A 31 3.32 8.17 11.30
CA ALA A 31 3.66 8.40 12.71
C ALA A 31 3.81 7.08 13.47
N ALA A 32 4.82 7.04 14.34
CA ALA A 32 5.19 5.85 15.11
C ALA A 32 4.22 5.51 16.26
N ARG A 33 3.18 6.33 16.53
CA ARG A 33 2.30 6.15 17.69
C ARG A 33 0.83 6.38 17.34
N TRP A 34 0.04 5.31 17.41
CA TRP A 34 -1.38 5.16 16.99
C TRP A 34 -2.30 6.27 17.51
N LYS A 35 -2.14 6.68 18.77
CA LYS A 35 -3.02 7.69 19.41
C LYS A 35 -2.90 9.11 18.83
N ARG A 36 -1.90 9.39 17.99
CA ARG A 36 -1.73 10.74 17.42
C ARG A 36 -2.43 10.92 16.08
N LEU A 37 -2.76 9.84 15.36
CA LEU A 37 -3.20 9.90 13.96
C LEU A 37 -4.71 9.96 13.74
N LEU A 38 -5.53 9.60 14.74
CA LEU A 38 -6.99 9.69 14.69
C LEU A 38 -7.51 11.06 15.17
N ASN A 39 -6.74 12.12 14.91
CA ASN A 39 -7.12 13.50 15.23
C ASN A 39 -7.27 14.29 13.93
N GLN A 40 -8.11 15.32 13.95
CA GLN A 40 -8.29 16.21 12.80
C GLN A 40 -7.00 16.91 12.35
N ARG A 41 -6.00 17.00 13.24
CA ARG A 41 -4.70 17.62 12.97
C ARG A 41 -3.58 16.83 13.61
N ILE A 42 -2.47 16.70 12.89
CA ILE A 42 -1.28 15.98 13.33
C ILE A 42 -0.02 16.76 12.99
N LEU A 43 1.01 16.63 13.82
CA LEU A 43 2.30 17.27 13.57
C LEU A 43 3.30 16.20 13.12
N LEU A 44 3.90 16.42 11.95
CA LEU A 44 4.83 15.52 11.31
C LEU A 44 6.13 16.25 11.01
N THR A 45 7.24 15.53 11.06
CA THR A 45 8.50 16.04 10.51
C THR A 45 8.46 15.93 8.99
N ALA A 46 9.13 16.86 8.31
CA ALA A 46 9.32 16.85 6.86
C ALA A 46 9.74 15.47 6.31
N ALA A 47 10.67 14.80 7.00
CA ALA A 47 11.16 13.48 6.63
C ALA A 47 10.11 12.34 6.71
N ARG A 48 8.98 12.58 7.40
CA ARG A 48 7.86 11.63 7.51
C ARG A 48 6.69 12.01 6.60
N ALA A 49 6.92 12.97 5.72
CA ALA A 49 5.94 13.53 4.82
C ALA A 49 6.32 13.20 3.37
N ALA A 50 5.40 12.65 2.58
CA ALA A 50 5.61 12.35 1.16
C ALA A 50 4.49 12.93 0.31
N PRO A 51 4.73 13.36 -0.95
CA PRO A 51 3.67 13.84 -1.82
C PRO A 51 2.56 12.80 -1.99
N CYS A 52 1.31 13.24 -1.99
CA CYS A 52 0.18 12.39 -2.35
C CYS A 52 0.23 12.12 -3.87
N PRO A 53 0.02 10.88 -4.33
CA PRO A 53 -0.15 10.61 -5.76
C PRO A 53 -1.33 11.42 -6.32
N PRO A 54 -1.21 11.98 -7.53
CA PRO A 54 -2.30 12.72 -8.16
C PRO A 54 -3.46 11.77 -8.52
N GLY A 55 -4.69 12.28 -8.46
CA GLY A 55 -5.89 11.53 -8.85
C GLY A 55 -6.42 10.54 -7.82
N LEU A 56 -5.82 10.44 -6.63
CA LEU A 56 -6.35 9.66 -5.51
C LEU A 56 -7.13 10.53 -4.53
N GLU A 57 -8.23 9.98 -4.02
CA GLU A 57 -8.91 10.54 -2.87
C GLU A 57 -8.04 10.40 -1.61
N PRO A 58 -8.14 11.30 -0.62
CA PRO A 58 -7.31 11.26 0.58
C PRO A 58 -7.35 9.92 1.31
N ALA A 59 -8.53 9.29 1.37
CA ALA A 59 -8.72 7.98 2.00
C ALA A 59 -7.94 6.87 1.27
N GLU A 60 -7.90 6.91 -0.07
CA GLU A 60 -7.17 5.94 -0.89
C GLU A 60 -5.67 6.12 -0.71
N ALA A 61 -5.19 7.37 -0.77
CA ALA A 61 -3.79 7.68 -0.57
C ALA A 61 -3.28 7.32 0.84
N ALA A 62 -4.16 7.39 1.86
CA ALA A 62 -3.80 7.07 3.23
C ALA A 62 -3.55 5.56 3.38
N ALA A 63 -4.30 4.74 2.65
CA ALA A 63 -4.28 3.29 2.74
C ALA A 63 -3.07 2.62 2.08
N LEU A 64 -2.41 3.27 1.10
CA LEU A 64 -1.38 2.59 0.32
C LEU A 64 -0.14 2.26 1.17
N PRO A 65 0.55 3.21 1.80
CA PRO A 65 1.98 2.95 2.00
C PRO A 65 2.44 2.06 3.15
N VAL A 66 1.71 1.83 4.23
CA VAL A 66 2.10 0.79 5.20
C VAL A 66 1.94 -0.55 4.50
N ASN A 67 0.84 -0.72 3.77
CA ASN A 67 0.58 -1.93 3.02
C ASN A 67 1.57 -2.08 1.85
N GLY A 68 1.85 -1.01 1.13
CA GLY A 68 2.72 -0.97 -0.04
C GLY A 68 4.18 -1.11 0.33
N LEU A 69 4.66 -0.41 1.36
CA LEU A 69 6.03 -0.54 1.87
C LEU A 69 6.24 -1.93 2.46
N THR A 70 5.28 -2.46 3.22
CA THR A 70 5.37 -3.83 3.75
C THR A 70 5.45 -4.85 2.62
N ALA A 71 4.61 -4.70 1.59
CA ALA A 71 4.64 -5.56 0.41
C ALA A 71 5.98 -5.45 -0.35
N TRP A 72 6.46 -4.23 -0.57
CA TRP A 72 7.73 -3.98 -1.26
C TRP A 72 8.92 -4.59 -0.51
N GLN A 73 9.02 -4.32 0.80
CA GLN A 73 10.10 -4.86 1.64
C GLN A 73 10.09 -6.39 1.66
N ALA A 74 8.91 -7.02 1.73
CA ALA A 74 8.81 -8.47 1.65
C ALA A 74 9.32 -9.01 0.31
N LEU A 75 8.99 -8.36 -0.81
CA LEU A 75 9.45 -8.76 -2.14
C LEU A 75 10.96 -8.56 -2.31
N GLU A 76 11.52 -7.46 -1.81
CA GLU A 76 12.97 -7.24 -1.82
C GLU A 76 13.70 -8.29 -0.98
N MET A 77 13.18 -8.64 0.20
CA MET A 77 13.77 -9.70 1.03
C MET A 77 13.72 -11.07 0.35
N LEU A 78 12.70 -11.33 -0.47
CA LEU A 78 12.59 -12.58 -1.23
C LEU A 78 13.54 -12.61 -2.45
N GLY A 79 14.04 -11.46 -2.91
CA GLY A 79 15.00 -11.37 -4.02
C GLY A 79 14.49 -11.99 -5.32
N LEU A 80 13.18 -11.86 -5.59
CA LEU A 80 12.54 -12.55 -6.72
C LEU A 80 12.90 -11.91 -8.06
N GLY A 81 13.17 -12.77 -9.05
CA GLY A 81 13.41 -12.40 -10.44
C GLY A 81 12.27 -12.80 -11.38
N ARG A 82 12.35 -12.32 -12.63
CA ARG A 82 11.41 -12.68 -13.70
C ARG A 82 11.30 -14.20 -13.87
N GLY A 83 10.08 -14.68 -14.08
CA GLY A 83 9.78 -16.10 -14.30
C GLY A 83 9.80 -16.97 -13.04
N GLN A 84 10.19 -16.42 -11.88
CA GLN A 84 10.02 -17.13 -10.61
C GLN A 84 8.57 -17.11 -10.16
N ARG A 85 8.22 -17.99 -9.21
CA ARG A 85 6.85 -18.15 -8.71
C ARG A 85 6.71 -17.63 -7.29
N LEU A 86 5.61 -16.95 -7.02
CA LEU A 86 5.26 -16.44 -5.70
C LEU A 86 3.85 -16.87 -5.30
N LEU A 87 3.72 -17.48 -4.13
CA LEU A 87 2.42 -17.70 -3.49
C LEU A 87 2.12 -16.57 -2.51
N VAL A 88 1.05 -15.82 -2.75
CA VAL A 88 0.55 -14.79 -1.83
C VAL A 88 -0.67 -15.30 -1.09
N THR A 89 -0.56 -15.43 0.23
CA THR A 89 -1.72 -15.76 1.08
C THR A 89 -2.52 -14.50 1.38
N ASN A 90 -3.85 -14.64 1.46
CA ASN A 90 -4.77 -13.50 1.63
C ASN A 90 -4.56 -12.38 0.57
N GLY A 91 -4.30 -12.76 -0.69
CA GLY A 91 -3.91 -11.86 -1.76
C GLY A 91 -4.94 -10.79 -2.13
N ALA A 92 -6.20 -10.94 -1.72
CA ALA A 92 -7.24 -9.93 -1.95
C ALA A 92 -7.34 -8.85 -0.84
N ARG A 93 -6.50 -8.91 0.20
CA ARG A 93 -6.45 -7.90 1.28
C ARG A 93 -5.42 -6.82 0.97
N ALA A 94 -5.48 -5.68 1.67
CA ALA A 94 -4.68 -4.47 1.37
C ALA A 94 -3.18 -4.71 1.08
N THR A 95 -2.46 -5.43 1.95
CA THR A 95 -1.05 -5.76 1.71
C THR A 95 -0.88 -6.79 0.59
N GLY A 96 -1.70 -7.84 0.60
CA GLY A 96 -1.62 -8.93 -0.36
C GLY A 96 -1.91 -8.48 -1.79
N SER A 97 -2.87 -7.57 -1.99
CA SER A 97 -3.25 -7.08 -3.31
C SER A 97 -2.17 -6.17 -3.92
N LEU A 98 -1.46 -5.42 -3.07
CA LEU A 98 -0.29 -4.64 -3.49
C LEU A 98 0.90 -5.56 -3.77
N ALA A 99 1.16 -6.57 -2.95
CA ALA A 99 2.23 -7.55 -3.20
C ALA A 99 2.02 -8.29 -4.52
N VAL A 100 0.78 -8.70 -4.80
CA VAL A 100 0.38 -9.32 -6.05
C VAL A 100 0.67 -8.41 -7.25
N GLN A 101 0.23 -7.15 -7.21
CA GLN A 101 0.45 -6.19 -8.30
C GLN A 101 1.93 -5.88 -8.52
N LEU A 102 2.68 -5.67 -7.44
CA LEU A 102 4.11 -5.39 -7.51
C LEU A 102 4.90 -6.58 -8.06
N ALA A 103 4.63 -7.79 -7.59
CA ALA A 103 5.32 -9.00 -8.06
C ALA A 103 5.00 -9.30 -9.54
N ALA A 104 3.75 -9.14 -9.95
CA ALA A 104 3.37 -9.26 -11.36
C ALA A 104 4.09 -8.22 -12.24
N ALA A 105 4.20 -6.97 -11.78
CA ALA A 105 4.96 -5.93 -12.49
C ALA A 105 6.47 -6.24 -12.59
N MET A 106 7.03 -6.99 -11.64
CA MET A 106 8.40 -7.52 -11.71
C MET A 106 8.54 -8.73 -12.67
N GLY A 107 7.44 -9.23 -13.24
CA GLY A 107 7.39 -10.40 -14.12
C GLY A 107 7.53 -11.73 -13.37
N VAL A 108 7.13 -11.75 -12.09
CA VAL A 108 7.00 -12.97 -11.28
C VAL A 108 5.64 -13.59 -11.56
N GLU A 109 5.58 -14.91 -11.69
CA GLU A 109 4.32 -15.66 -11.77
C GLU A 109 3.66 -15.73 -10.39
N VAL A 110 2.51 -15.07 -10.20
CA VAL A 110 1.88 -14.95 -8.88
C VAL A 110 0.66 -15.86 -8.77
N THR A 111 0.64 -16.68 -7.73
CA THR A 111 -0.56 -17.41 -7.29
C THR A 111 -1.05 -16.79 -6.00
N ALA A 112 -2.30 -16.35 -5.95
CA ALA A 112 -2.90 -15.74 -4.78
C ALA A 112 -4.03 -16.59 -4.21
N THR A 113 -4.13 -16.68 -2.87
CA THR A 113 -5.30 -17.27 -2.20
C THR A 113 -6.14 -16.19 -1.54
N ALA A 114 -7.46 -16.32 -1.63
CA ALA A 114 -8.41 -15.40 -1.02
C ALA A 114 -9.74 -16.10 -0.70
N SER A 115 -10.57 -15.48 0.14
CA SER A 115 -11.98 -15.89 0.21
C SER A 115 -12.67 -15.59 -1.11
N ALA A 116 -13.72 -16.34 -1.46
CA ALA A 116 -14.46 -16.12 -2.70
C ALA A 116 -14.95 -14.68 -2.82
N TYR A 117 -15.57 -14.16 -1.76
CA TYR A 117 -16.06 -12.78 -1.69
C TYR A 117 -14.96 -11.73 -1.92
N ALA A 118 -13.80 -11.87 -1.28
CA ALA A 118 -12.72 -10.89 -1.43
C ALA A 118 -12.09 -10.97 -2.82
N ALA A 119 -11.94 -12.19 -3.36
CA ALA A 119 -11.39 -12.41 -4.69
C ALA A 119 -12.24 -11.79 -5.80
N ASP A 120 -13.57 -11.90 -5.73
CA ASP A 120 -14.46 -11.32 -6.76
C ASP A 120 -14.39 -9.79 -6.80
N ARG A 121 -14.12 -9.16 -5.66
CA ARG A 121 -13.95 -7.70 -5.58
C ARG A 121 -12.56 -7.22 -5.98
N ALA A 122 -11.53 -7.99 -5.66
CA ALA A 122 -10.14 -7.59 -5.88
C ALA A 122 -9.59 -8.01 -7.24
N PHE A 123 -10.10 -9.10 -7.83
CA PHE A 123 -9.53 -9.73 -9.02
C PHE A 123 -10.62 -9.95 -10.07
N THR A 124 -10.78 -8.98 -10.98
CA THR A 124 -11.86 -8.98 -11.98
C THR A 124 -11.51 -9.72 -13.28
N ARG A 125 -10.23 -10.00 -13.56
CA ARG A 125 -9.80 -10.74 -14.76
C ARG A 125 -8.58 -11.63 -14.48
N VAL A 126 -8.83 -12.84 -14.00
CA VAL A 126 -7.77 -13.85 -13.89
C VAL A 126 -8.33 -15.28 -13.83
N ALA A 127 -7.54 -16.25 -14.27
CA ALA A 127 -7.89 -17.66 -14.15
C ALA A 127 -7.99 -18.03 -12.67
N SER A 128 -9.14 -18.60 -12.26
CA SER A 128 -9.40 -18.93 -10.86
C SER A 128 -9.83 -20.38 -10.65
N GLY A 129 -9.32 -21.01 -9.59
CA GLY A 129 -9.71 -22.34 -9.11
C GLY A 129 -10.13 -22.33 -7.64
N ARG A 130 -10.41 -23.51 -7.07
CA ARG A 130 -10.74 -23.69 -5.64
C ARG A 130 -9.77 -24.67 -4.98
N ALA A 131 -9.30 -24.34 -3.78
CA ALA A 131 -8.55 -25.24 -2.91
C ALA A 131 -9.00 -25.02 -1.45
N GLY A 132 -9.51 -26.07 -0.79
CA GLY A 132 -9.92 -26.02 0.62
C GLY A 132 -10.89 -24.89 0.98
N GLY A 133 -11.92 -24.64 0.13
CA GLY A 133 -12.92 -23.58 0.34
C GLY A 133 -12.45 -22.15 0.02
N ARG A 134 -11.17 -21.95 -0.34
CA ARG A 134 -10.63 -20.66 -0.78
C ARG A 134 -10.54 -20.60 -2.30
N LYS A 135 -10.74 -19.40 -2.86
CA LYS A 135 -10.53 -19.12 -4.29
C LYS A 135 -9.03 -18.89 -4.49
N VAL A 136 -8.46 -19.61 -5.45
CA VAL A 136 -7.07 -19.47 -5.89
C VAL A 136 -7.10 -18.73 -7.22
N VAL A 137 -6.26 -17.71 -7.35
CA VAL A 137 -6.22 -16.82 -8.50
C VAL A 137 -4.80 -16.81 -9.05
N LEU A 138 -4.63 -17.11 -10.33
CA LEU A 138 -3.32 -17.17 -10.97
C LEU A 138 -3.13 -15.96 -11.89
N ILE A 139 -2.14 -15.14 -11.57
CA ILE A 139 -1.81 -13.87 -12.24
C ILE A 139 -0.49 -14.05 -12.97
N ARG A 140 -0.52 -13.78 -14.28
CA ARG A 140 0.63 -13.84 -15.19
C ARG A 140 1.12 -12.45 -15.53
#